data_AF-A0A814NWR6-F1
#
_entry.id   AF-A0A814NWR6-F1
#
_cell.length_a   1.000
_cell.length_b   1.000
_cell.length_c   1.000
_cell.angle_alpha   90.00
_cell.angle_beta   90.00
_cell.angle_gamma   90.00
#
_symmetry.space_group_name_H-M   'P 1'
#
loop_
_entity.id
_entity.type
_entity.pdbx_description
1 polymer ?
#
loop_
_entity_poly.entity_id
_entity_poly.type
_entity_poly.pdbx_seq_one_letter_code
_entity_poly.pdbx_strand_id
1 'polypeptide(L)'
;MSDQQQKIDVQQKTIEKLPTFCQGKTSFDQWKPYAIYQHGIVVYVNTTSCQFKQSPTYFTSLSGHEQHWQVTGTTSIYDETPTGFSVFLSPMLGAETIENTMAMLPVRKWELNWIGVTQGK
;
A
#
# COMPACT_ATOMS: atom_id res chain seq x y z
N MET A 1 43.31 -5.91 -26.39
CA MET A 1 42.47 -5.45 -25.27
C MET A 1 42.49 -6.55 -24.22
N SER A 2 42.91 -6.24 -22.99
CA SER A 2 43.25 -7.22 -21.96
C SER A 2 42.01 -7.92 -21.40
N ASP A 3 42.09 -9.24 -21.16
CA ASP A 3 41.07 -10.06 -20.46
C ASP A 3 40.59 -9.45 -19.13
N GLN A 4 41.43 -8.62 -18.51
CA GLN A 4 41.10 -7.87 -17.29
C GLN A 4 40.02 -6.81 -17.56
N GLN A 5 40.09 -6.13 -18.71
CA GLN A 5 39.09 -5.12 -19.10
C GLN A 5 37.75 -5.78 -19.39
N GLN A 6 37.75 -6.97 -19.99
CA GLN A 6 36.55 -7.72 -20.30
C GLN A 6 35.85 -8.25 -19.04
N LYS A 7 36.60 -8.61 -17.98
CA LYS A 7 36.02 -8.99 -16.68
C LYS A 7 35.41 -7.79 -15.93
N ILE A 8 36.03 -6.62 -16.02
CA ILE A 8 35.51 -5.38 -15.41
C ILE A 8 34.23 -4.94 -16.13
N ASP A 9 34.19 -5.01 -17.46
CA ASP A 9 32.99 -4.67 -18.25
C ASP A 9 31.84 -5.67 -17.99
N VAL A 10 32.15 -6.97 -17.80
CA VAL A 10 31.14 -7.98 -17.42
C VAL A 10 30.63 -7.75 -15.98
N GLN A 11 31.48 -7.37 -15.04
CA GLN A 11 31.07 -7.06 -13.65
C GLN A 11 30.28 -5.74 -13.54
N GLN A 12 30.59 -4.74 -14.36
CA GLN A 12 29.81 -3.49 -14.44
C GLN A 12 28.48 -3.68 -15.19
N LYS A 13 28.37 -4.66 -16.08
CA LYS A 13 27.13 -5.02 -16.79
C LYS A 13 26.16 -5.83 -15.94
N THR A 14 26.56 -6.29 -14.76
CA THR A 14 25.73 -7.01 -13.78
C THR A 14 25.61 -6.24 -12.47
N ILE A 15 25.51 -4.92 -12.54
CA ILE A 15 24.73 -4.18 -11.54
C ILE A 15 23.30 -4.14 -12.10
N GLU A 16 22.62 -5.29 -12.08
CA GLU A 16 21.17 -5.29 -12.24
C GLU A 16 20.63 -4.30 -11.22
N LYS A 17 19.96 -3.25 -11.70
CA LYS A 17 19.58 -2.11 -10.87
C LYS A 17 18.79 -2.66 -9.68
N LEU A 18 19.23 -2.49 -8.44
CA LEU A 18 18.57 -3.15 -7.31
C LEU A 18 17.08 -2.77 -7.23
N PRO A 19 16.20 -3.71 -6.81
CA PRO A 19 14.80 -3.39 -6.54
C PRO A 19 14.71 -2.21 -5.58
N THR A 20 13.98 -1.17 -5.98
CA THR A 20 13.69 -0.04 -5.10
C THR A 20 12.45 -0.39 -4.27
N PHE A 21 12.52 -0.20 -2.96
CA PHE A 21 11.39 -0.35 -2.07
C PHE A 21 11.14 0.94 -1.29
N CYS A 22 9.89 1.18 -0.94
CA CYS A 22 9.45 2.26 -0.06
C CYS A 22 8.32 1.71 0.81
N GLN A 23 8.14 2.27 1.99
CA GLN A 23 7.10 1.82 2.91
C GLN A 23 6.51 3.01 3.66
N GLY A 24 5.36 2.78 4.28
CA GLY A 24 4.73 3.76 5.14
C GLY A 24 3.49 3.20 5.81
N LYS A 25 2.79 4.09 6.48
CA LYS A 25 1.48 3.81 7.06
C LYS A 25 0.56 5.01 6.92
N THR A 26 -0.74 4.76 6.87
CA THR A 26 -1.75 5.82 6.97
C THR A 26 -2.03 6.16 8.44
N SER A 27 -2.75 7.26 8.66
CA SER A 27 -3.36 7.62 9.93
C SER A 27 -4.86 7.33 9.89
N PHE A 28 -5.47 7.11 11.06
CA PHE A 28 -6.87 6.71 11.20
C PHE A 28 -7.87 7.76 10.65
N ASP A 29 -7.48 9.03 10.60
CA ASP A 29 -8.31 10.15 10.13
C ASP A 29 -8.31 10.31 8.59
N GLN A 30 -7.44 9.56 7.90
CA GLN A 30 -7.36 9.55 6.44
C GLN A 30 -8.45 8.68 5.80
N TRP A 31 -9.02 7.72 6.54
CA TRP A 31 -10.16 6.93 6.06
C TRP A 31 -11.36 7.81 5.78
N LYS A 32 -12.10 7.49 4.72
CA LYS A 32 -13.31 8.19 4.28
C LYS A 32 -14.43 7.19 4.04
N PRO A 33 -15.71 7.58 4.23
CA PRO A 33 -16.82 6.72 3.87
C PRO A 33 -16.84 6.49 2.36
N TYR A 34 -17.05 5.24 1.93
CA TYR A 34 -17.30 4.90 0.54
C TYR A 34 -18.81 4.75 0.34
N ALA A 35 -19.45 5.83 -0.13
CA ALA A 35 -20.90 5.94 -0.18
C ALA A 35 -21.55 5.14 -1.33
N ILE A 36 -20.79 4.75 -2.36
CA ILE A 36 -21.33 3.97 -3.48
C ILE A 36 -21.73 2.60 -2.94
N TYR A 37 -23.03 2.32 -2.99
CA TYR A 37 -23.67 1.10 -2.47
C TYR A 37 -23.53 0.87 -0.95
N GLN A 38 -23.04 1.86 -0.18
CA GLN A 38 -22.87 1.77 1.28
C GLN A 38 -22.08 0.54 1.77
N HIS A 39 -21.03 0.14 1.04
CA HIS A 39 -20.32 -1.11 1.32
C HIS A 39 -18.98 -0.99 2.05
N GLY A 40 -18.53 0.21 2.43
CA GLY A 40 -17.30 0.30 3.22
C GLY A 40 -16.70 1.69 3.45
N ILE A 41 -15.41 1.67 3.78
CA ILE A 41 -14.55 2.84 3.91
C ILE A 41 -13.37 2.72 2.93
N VAL A 42 -12.80 3.85 2.55
CA VAL A 42 -11.68 3.93 1.60
C VAL A 42 -10.56 4.78 2.18
N VAL A 43 -9.33 4.42 1.86
CA VAL A 43 -8.16 5.29 2.06
C VAL A 43 -7.36 5.36 0.77
N TYR A 44 -6.91 6.58 0.46
CA TYR A 44 -5.94 6.83 -0.59
C TYR A 44 -4.55 6.98 0.04
N VAL A 45 -3.56 6.27 -0.48
CA VAL A 45 -2.17 6.35 -0.05
C VAL A 45 -1.39 7.13 -1.10
N ASN A 46 -0.84 8.29 -0.70
CA ASN A 46 0.08 9.06 -1.53
C ASN A 46 1.51 8.53 -1.34
N THR A 47 2.15 8.13 -2.43
CA THR A 47 3.52 7.59 -2.47
C THR A 47 4.47 8.46 -3.30
N THR A 48 4.11 9.70 -3.61
CA THR A 48 4.95 10.64 -4.38
C THR A 48 6.35 10.81 -3.78
N SER A 49 6.48 10.78 -2.44
CA SER A 49 7.77 10.89 -1.75
C SER A 49 8.72 9.71 -2.03
N CYS A 50 8.20 8.56 -2.48
CA CYS A 50 8.98 7.39 -2.86
C CYS A 50 9.60 7.49 -4.25
N GLN A 51 9.15 8.45 -5.08
CA GLN A 51 9.71 8.73 -6.40
C GLN A 51 9.75 7.51 -7.34
N PHE A 52 8.80 6.60 -7.21
CA PHE A 52 8.70 5.44 -8.09
C PHE A 52 8.59 5.89 -9.57
N LYS A 53 9.29 5.19 -10.46
CA LYS A 53 9.28 5.46 -11.91
C LYS A 53 8.24 4.63 -12.67
N GLN A 54 7.80 3.54 -12.07
CA GLN A 54 6.78 2.62 -12.56
C GLN A 54 5.86 2.30 -11.39
N SER A 55 4.63 1.87 -11.65
CA SER A 55 3.74 1.40 -10.59
C SER A 55 4.42 0.23 -9.85
N PRO A 56 4.67 0.36 -8.53
CA PRO A 56 5.25 -0.72 -7.75
C PRO A 56 4.21 -1.79 -7.46
N THR A 57 4.67 -3.00 -7.13
CA THR A 57 3.82 -3.99 -6.47
C THR A 57 3.69 -3.60 -4.99
N TYR A 58 2.46 -3.32 -4.55
CA TYR A 58 2.18 -2.98 -3.16
C TYR A 58 1.73 -4.22 -2.36
N PHE A 59 2.15 -4.27 -1.10
CA PHE A 59 1.67 -5.20 -0.09
C PHE A 59 1.12 -4.39 1.06
N THR A 60 -0.04 -4.76 1.56
CA THR A 60 -0.74 -4.00 2.61
C THR A 60 -1.13 -4.89 3.78
N SER A 61 -1.18 -4.29 4.97
CA SER A 61 -1.75 -4.90 6.17
C SER A 61 -2.50 -3.84 6.97
N LEU A 62 -3.43 -4.28 7.83
CA LEU A 62 -4.19 -3.40 8.70
C LEU A 62 -3.73 -3.61 10.13
N SER A 63 -3.42 -2.51 10.81
CA SER A 63 -3.08 -2.50 12.24
C SER A 63 -3.99 -1.55 13.01
N GLY A 64 -4.07 -1.72 14.33
CA GLY A 64 -4.85 -0.87 15.21
C GLY A 64 -5.01 -1.54 16.58
N HIS A 65 -5.81 -0.94 17.45
CA HIS A 65 -6.04 -1.43 18.81
C HIS A 65 -6.97 -2.65 18.86
N GLU A 66 -8.01 -2.68 18.03
CA GLU A 66 -9.03 -3.75 18.08
C GLU A 66 -9.77 -3.92 16.75
N GLN A 67 -10.50 -5.05 16.63
CA GLN A 67 -11.53 -5.32 15.62
C GLN A 67 -11.11 -5.26 14.13
N HIS A 68 -9.83 -5.09 13.82
CA HIS A 68 -9.31 -5.10 12.45
C HIS A 68 -9.51 -6.45 11.71
N TRP A 69 -9.77 -7.54 12.45
CA TRP A 69 -10.13 -8.85 11.87
C TRP A 69 -11.56 -8.91 11.31
N GLN A 70 -12.40 -7.92 11.62
CA GLN A 70 -13.82 -7.89 11.21
C GLN A 70 -14.04 -7.28 9.82
N VAL A 71 -12.98 -6.80 9.17
CA VAL A 71 -13.05 -6.19 7.83
C VAL A 71 -12.36 -7.07 6.80
N THR A 72 -12.82 -6.93 5.57
CA THR A 72 -12.21 -7.53 4.38
C THR A 72 -11.72 -6.44 3.44
N GLY A 73 -10.90 -6.79 2.46
CA GLY A 73 -10.39 -5.85 1.45
C GLY A 73 -9.04 -5.21 1.80
N THR A 74 -8.45 -5.51 2.95
CA THR A 74 -7.13 -4.97 3.36
C THR A 74 -6.05 -5.15 2.30
N THR A 75 -6.07 -6.26 1.55
CA THR A 75 -5.12 -6.58 0.48
C THR A 75 -5.66 -6.30 -0.93
N SER A 76 -6.84 -5.70 -1.03
CA SER A 76 -7.47 -5.31 -2.29
C SER A 76 -7.01 -3.90 -2.66
N ILE A 77 -5.93 -3.82 -3.43
CA ILE A 77 -5.33 -2.58 -3.92
C ILE A 77 -5.97 -2.20 -5.27
N TYR A 78 -6.29 -0.93 -5.43
CA TYR A 78 -6.94 -0.37 -6.63
C TYR A 78 -6.17 0.85 -7.15
N ASP A 79 -6.26 1.05 -8.47
CA ASP A 79 -5.75 2.22 -9.19
C ASP A 79 -4.28 2.56 -8.87
N GLU A 80 -3.42 1.55 -8.84
CA GLU A 80 -2.02 1.72 -8.49
C GLU A 80 -1.23 2.50 -9.56
N THR A 81 -0.62 3.59 -9.11
CA THR A 81 0.23 4.46 -9.90
C THR A 81 1.59 4.60 -9.22
N PRO A 82 2.60 5.19 -9.88
CA PRO A 82 3.86 5.52 -9.24
C PRO A 82 3.72 6.53 -8.07
N THR A 83 2.57 7.20 -7.94
CA THR A 83 2.34 8.26 -6.95
C THR A 83 1.27 7.91 -5.91
N GLY A 84 0.59 6.77 -6.04
CA GLY A 84 -0.35 6.33 -5.02
C GLY A 84 -1.27 5.21 -5.47
N PHE A 85 -2.13 4.78 -4.55
CA PHE A 85 -3.12 3.73 -4.74
C PHE A 85 -4.25 3.88 -3.72
N SER A 86 -5.36 3.17 -3.92
CA SER A 86 -6.49 3.14 -2.99
C SER A 86 -6.69 1.75 -2.40
N VAL A 87 -7.16 1.69 -1.15
CA VAL A 87 -7.62 0.45 -0.50
C VAL A 87 -9.01 0.67 0.08
N PHE A 88 -9.88 -0.30 -0.13
CA PHE A 88 -11.25 -0.31 0.37
C PHE A 88 -11.37 -1.37 1.44
N LEU A 89 -11.97 -1.01 2.57
CA LEU A 89 -12.35 -1.96 3.61
C LEU A 89 -13.86 -2.09 3.62
N SER A 90 -14.33 -3.33 3.51
CA SER A 90 -15.74 -3.66 3.70
C SER A 90 -15.91 -4.35 5.05
N PRO A 91 -16.78 -3.83 5.95
CA PRO A 91 -17.19 -4.56 7.14
C PRO A 91 -17.75 -5.92 6.74
N MET A 92 -17.44 -6.98 7.51
CA MET A 92 -18.13 -8.26 7.31
C MET A 92 -19.64 -8.03 7.34
N LEU A 93 -20.36 -8.61 6.37
CA LEU A 93 -21.81 -8.47 6.25
C LEU A 93 -22.50 -8.74 7.59
N GLY A 94 -23.20 -7.73 8.11
CA GLY A 94 -23.92 -7.79 9.39
C GLY A 94 -23.12 -7.39 10.63
N ALA A 95 -21.81 -7.12 10.51
CA ALA A 95 -20.97 -6.73 11.64
C ALA A 95 -21.18 -5.27 12.06
N GLU A 96 -21.29 -4.33 11.11
CA GLU A 96 -21.37 -2.89 11.41
C GLU A 96 -21.83 -2.04 10.21
N THR A 97 -22.39 -0.85 10.49
CA THR A 97 -22.68 0.18 9.49
C THR A 97 -21.42 0.99 9.16
N ILE A 98 -21.39 1.67 8.00
CA ILE A 98 -20.31 2.62 7.66
C ILE A 98 -20.21 3.72 8.71
N GLU A 99 -21.34 4.25 9.18
CA GLU A 99 -21.38 5.31 10.19
C GLU A 99 -20.68 4.87 11.48
N ASN A 100 -21.03 3.69 12.00
CA ASN A 100 -20.38 3.13 13.19
C ASN A 100 -18.90 2.86 12.94
N THR A 101 -18.54 2.31 11.78
CA THR A 101 -17.15 2.05 11.42
C THR A 101 -16.34 3.36 11.44
N MET A 102 -16.85 4.41 10.80
CA MET A 102 -16.24 5.73 10.76
C MET A 102 -16.12 6.37 12.15
N ALA A 103 -17.17 6.24 12.98
CA ALA A 103 -17.18 6.76 14.35
C ALA A 103 -16.15 6.04 15.25
N MET A 104 -15.85 4.77 14.98
CA MET A 104 -14.90 3.98 15.76
C MET A 104 -13.43 4.15 15.33
N LEU A 105 -13.14 4.76 14.17
CA LEU A 105 -11.75 4.97 13.71
C LEU A 105 -10.83 5.66 14.75
N PRO A 106 -11.27 6.70 15.49
CA PRO A 106 -10.43 7.34 16.50
C PRO A 106 -10.14 6.46 17.72
N VAL A 107 -11.00 5.47 18.00
CA VAL A 107 -10.85 4.51 19.11
C VAL A 107 -9.99 3.33 18.65
N ARG A 108 -10.32 2.76 17.49
CA ARG A 108 -9.64 1.59 16.94
C ARG A 108 -8.25 1.90 16.39
N LYS A 109 -7.98 3.16 16.04
CA LYS A 109 -6.72 3.61 15.44
C LYS A 109 -6.29 2.74 14.26
N TRP A 110 -7.23 2.47 13.34
CA TRP A 110 -6.94 1.68 12.16
C TRP A 110 -6.00 2.42 11.22
N GLU A 111 -4.81 1.85 11.03
CA GLU A 111 -3.75 2.34 10.15
C GLU A 111 -3.45 1.27 9.11
N LEU A 112 -3.44 1.66 7.83
CA LEU A 112 -3.02 0.79 6.73
C LEU A 112 -1.51 0.88 6.61
N ASN A 113 -0.80 -0.22 6.86
CA ASN A 113 0.62 -0.33 6.59
C ASN A 113 0.82 -0.79 5.15
N TRP A 114 1.88 -0.33 4.50
CA TRP A 114 2.18 -0.71 3.13
C TRP A 114 3.67 -0.75 2.83
N ILE A 115 4.04 -1.63 1.91
CA ILE A 115 5.36 -1.69 1.27
C ILE A 115 5.14 -1.73 -0.23
N GLY A 116 5.79 -0.83 -0.97
CA GLY A 116 5.84 -0.83 -2.43
C GLY A 116 7.21 -1.28 -2.92
N VAL A 117 7.25 -2.23 -3.85
CA VAL A 117 8.47 -2.77 -4.45
C VAL A 117 8.43 -2.63 -5.97
N THR A 118 9.45 -2.01 -6.57
CA THR A 118 9.65 -2.00 -8.02
C THR A 118 10.76 -2.97 -8.40
N GLN A 119 10.62 -3.65 -9.54
CA GLN A 119 11.70 -4.49 -10.06
C GLN A 119 12.91 -3.66 -10.49
N GLY A 120 14.07 -4.23 -10.24
CA GLY A 120 15.29 -3.91 -10.94
C GLY A 120 15.23 -4.31 -12.41
N LYS A 121 15.76 -3.48 -13.31
CA LYS A 121 16.04 -3.87 -14.69
C LYS A 121 17.53 -3.79 -14.94
#